data_AF-A0AAP8MX23-F1
#
_entry.id   AF-A0AAP8MX23-F1
#
_cell.length_a   1.000
_cell.length_b   1.000
_cell.length_c   1.000
_cell.angle_alpha   90.00
_cell.angle_beta   90.00
_cell.angle_gamma   90.00
#
_symmetry.space_group_name_H-M   'P 1'
#
loop_
_entity.id
_entity.type
_entity.pdbx_description
1 polymer ?
#
loop_
_entity_poly.entity_id
_entity_poly.type
_entity_poly.pdbx_seq_one_letter_code
_entity_poly.pdbx_strand_id
1 'polypeptide(L)'
;MIKNSVWAFALFFVSSLFATVQANEIKNIRISTTNKETRTVIDLSQSADFSYFTLGSPDRLVVDLNSTSNRSKLPKSVTKSPILSKVRESSPPNKNTFRLVFELKGKSSPKLFKLAPGNGAGHRLVIDFPLSATSQSKPVAKPVVATKTTVPSRQDVVIVIDPGHGGKDPGSIGPSRKYEKHTTLSVSRKLAAQLNAIPGIRAKLTRTGDYYVNLDQRVAIADREKAHLFISIHADAFTSPQPRGASVFFLNDRRRNTEISRWVENQERQSQKLGGTSTVTRADKNVNQTLLDLQFTHSKREGEKLATEILGELKKVARLHKSKPSEASLAVLRSPQIPSVLVETGFISNPTEEKLLFQRSYQDKLASALSRAVVTYLKQNPPEGTGFDNSPSHGGMYVVQRGDFLSKIAQKHGVSVGAIKSANNLKSDTVKVGQKLTIPGASVPTKTLNTVETKTVTHVVKSGEYLGKIASRYKVSVNSIKRENNLKSNTVRVGQKLKITVAVKDTPITRHKVQRGEFLGKIASKYGVTVSSIRSANNLRSDELAIGQTLIIPNR
;
A
#
# COMPACT_ATOMS: atom_id res chain seq x y z
N MET A 1 15.13 95.71 -10.96
CA MET A 1 15.00 95.22 -12.35
C MET A 1 16.06 94.15 -12.59
N ILE A 2 15.63 92.95 -13.02
CA ILE A 2 16.35 92.00 -13.91
C ILE A 2 17.68 91.39 -13.39
N LYS A 3 17.70 90.10 -13.00
CA LYS A 3 18.09 88.92 -13.83
C LYS A 3 18.50 87.67 -13.01
N ASN A 4 18.22 86.50 -13.61
CA ASN A 4 18.84 85.15 -13.47
C ASN A 4 18.36 84.23 -12.33
N SER A 5 17.60 83.16 -12.65
CA SER A 5 18.05 81.79 -13.02
C SER A 5 18.61 81.04 -11.78
N VAL A 6 18.20 79.82 -11.42
CA VAL A 6 18.43 78.56 -12.13
C VAL A 6 17.54 77.44 -11.53
N TRP A 7 17.18 76.52 -12.42
CA TRP A 7 16.50 75.24 -12.32
C TRP A 7 16.88 74.33 -11.15
N ALA A 8 15.87 73.76 -10.48
CA ALA A 8 16.02 72.61 -9.59
C ALA A 8 16.07 71.30 -10.40
N PHE A 9 17.26 70.69 -10.46
CA PHE A 9 17.50 69.38 -11.06
C PHE A 9 16.95 68.27 -10.15
N ALA A 10 15.97 67.50 -10.65
CA ALA A 10 15.59 66.22 -10.09
C ALA A 10 16.64 65.17 -10.49
N LEU A 11 17.58 64.86 -9.60
CA LEU A 11 18.54 63.77 -9.76
C LEU A 11 17.85 62.45 -9.39
N PHE A 12 17.18 61.81 -10.35
CA PHE A 12 16.67 60.45 -10.19
C PHE A 12 17.84 59.46 -10.36
N PHE A 13 18.35 58.95 -9.25
CA PHE A 13 19.41 57.96 -9.22
C PHE A 13 18.86 56.59 -9.63
N VAL A 14 18.89 56.26 -10.93
CA VAL A 14 18.60 54.90 -11.42
C VAL A 14 19.84 54.03 -11.18
N SER A 15 19.98 53.51 -9.96
CA SER A 15 20.90 52.42 -9.67
C SER A 15 20.29 51.12 -10.21
N SER A 16 20.74 50.74 -11.40
CA SER A 16 20.43 49.43 -11.99
C SER A 16 21.12 48.36 -11.15
N LEU A 17 20.37 47.64 -10.31
CA LEU A 17 20.83 46.39 -9.70
C LEU A 17 21.06 45.35 -10.81
N PHE A 18 22.28 45.29 -11.32
CA PHE A 18 22.76 44.10 -12.01
C PHE A 18 22.94 43.00 -10.97
N ALA A 19 21.93 42.14 -10.81
CA ALA A 19 22.09 40.88 -10.11
C ALA A 19 23.12 40.05 -10.90
N THR A 20 24.34 39.94 -10.38
CA THR A 20 25.33 39.02 -10.93
C THR A 20 24.81 37.60 -10.72
N VAL A 21 24.33 36.97 -11.80
CA VAL A 21 23.98 35.55 -11.79
C VAL A 21 25.29 34.78 -11.66
N GLN A 22 25.65 34.39 -10.43
CA GLN A 22 26.82 33.56 -10.22
C GLN A 22 26.60 32.20 -10.89
N ALA A 23 27.52 31.81 -11.77
CA ALA A 23 27.52 30.51 -12.41
C ALA A 23 27.61 29.41 -11.34
N ASN A 24 26.79 28.36 -11.48
CA ASN A 24 26.85 27.20 -10.61
C ASN A 24 28.17 26.44 -10.85
N GLU A 25 28.65 25.73 -9.84
CA GLU A 25 29.96 25.09 -9.89
C GLU A 25 29.91 23.67 -9.32
N ILE A 26 30.41 22.69 -10.08
CA ILE A 26 30.66 21.34 -9.59
C ILE A 26 31.91 21.34 -8.72
N LYS A 27 31.71 21.14 -7.42
CA LYS A 27 32.78 21.07 -6.40
C LYS A 27 33.37 19.67 -6.29
N ASN A 28 32.53 18.64 -6.35
CA ASN A 28 32.97 17.26 -6.19
C ASN A 28 32.02 16.27 -6.88
N ILE A 29 32.56 15.12 -7.31
CA ILE A 29 31.77 13.99 -7.80
C ILE A 29 32.18 12.73 -7.02
N ARG A 30 31.21 12.13 -6.33
CA ARG A 30 31.42 10.93 -5.52
C ARG A 30 30.60 9.78 -6.06
N ILE A 31 31.20 8.60 -6.11
CA ILE A 31 30.53 7.38 -6.58
C ILE A 31 30.53 6.37 -5.43
N SER A 32 29.35 5.87 -5.07
CA SER A 32 29.19 4.76 -4.14
C SER A 32 28.45 3.62 -4.83
N THR A 33 28.86 2.38 -4.53
CA THR A 33 28.27 1.18 -5.14
C THR A 33 27.70 0.30 -4.04
N THR A 34 26.50 -0.21 -4.28
CA THR A 34 25.84 -1.22 -3.44
C THR A 34 25.55 -2.46 -4.29
N ASN A 35 25.01 -3.51 -3.66
CA ASN A 35 24.54 -4.71 -4.35
C ASN A 35 23.26 -4.49 -5.19
N LYS A 36 22.64 -3.30 -5.14
CA LYS A 36 21.38 -3.00 -5.86
C LYS A 36 21.50 -1.83 -6.83
N GLU A 37 22.37 -0.87 -6.56
CA GLU A 37 22.56 0.32 -7.39
C GLU A 37 23.98 0.89 -7.25
N THR A 38 24.43 1.60 -8.28
CA THR A 38 25.54 2.55 -8.17
C THR A 38 24.96 3.95 -8.08
N ARG A 39 25.30 4.70 -7.03
CA ARG A 39 24.89 6.09 -6.82
C ARG A 39 26.05 7.02 -7.13
N THR A 40 25.79 8.04 -7.95
CA THR A 40 26.70 9.17 -8.14
C THR A 40 26.10 10.41 -7.49
N VAL A 41 26.91 11.13 -6.71
CA VAL A 41 26.52 12.39 -6.05
C VAL A 41 27.44 13.48 -6.56
N ILE A 42 26.86 14.50 -7.16
CA ILE A 42 27.54 15.71 -7.63
C ILE A 42 27.27 16.81 -6.61
N ASP A 43 28.31 17.28 -5.93
CA ASP A 43 28.24 18.39 -4.99
C ASP A 43 28.41 19.71 -5.75
N LEU A 44 27.47 20.65 -5.54
CA LEU A 44 27.30 21.88 -6.31
C LEU A 44 27.30 23.12 -5.38
N SER A 45 27.68 24.29 -5.92
CA SER A 45 27.58 25.57 -5.20
C SER A 45 26.12 26.02 -5.04
N GLN A 46 25.28 25.78 -6.05
CA GLN A 46 23.87 26.14 -6.09
C GLN A 46 23.01 24.97 -6.58
N SER A 47 21.67 25.11 -6.50
CA SER A 47 20.74 24.09 -7.00
C SER A 47 20.96 23.85 -8.50
N ALA A 48 21.10 22.58 -8.92
CA ALA A 48 21.30 22.24 -10.33
C ALA A 48 20.04 22.56 -11.14
N ASP A 49 20.15 23.27 -12.26
CA ASP A 49 19.16 23.20 -13.32
C ASP A 49 19.66 22.23 -14.39
N PHE A 50 18.87 21.19 -14.71
CA PHE A 50 19.37 20.07 -15.51
C PHE A 50 18.31 19.38 -16.35
N SER A 51 18.75 18.86 -17.49
CA SER A 51 18.02 17.89 -18.31
C SER A 51 18.88 16.64 -18.52
N TYR A 52 18.26 15.54 -18.92
CA TYR A 52 18.99 14.30 -19.16
C TYR A 52 18.28 13.41 -20.17
N PHE A 53 19.05 12.53 -20.82
CA PHE A 53 18.54 11.51 -21.72
C PHE A 53 19.49 10.30 -21.73
N THR A 54 19.02 9.18 -22.27
CA THR A 54 19.84 7.96 -22.40
C THR A 54 20.10 7.63 -23.86
N LEU A 55 21.26 7.04 -24.14
CA LEU A 55 21.64 6.55 -25.47
C LEU A 55 21.97 5.07 -25.38
N GLY A 56 21.64 4.31 -26.41
CA GLY A 56 22.13 2.94 -26.62
C GLY A 56 23.39 2.93 -27.49
N SER A 57 24.11 1.80 -27.50
CA SER A 57 25.23 1.50 -28.41
C SER A 57 26.41 2.51 -28.38
N PRO A 58 27.20 2.61 -27.29
CA PRO A 58 27.05 1.94 -26.00
C PRO A 58 26.06 2.65 -25.08
N ASP A 59 25.59 1.92 -24.05
CA ASP A 59 24.64 2.44 -23.06
C ASP A 59 25.23 3.62 -22.29
N ARG A 60 24.55 4.77 -22.35
CA ARG A 60 25.03 6.03 -21.74
C ARG A 60 23.88 6.81 -21.13
N LEU A 61 24.15 7.47 -20.01
CA LEU A 61 23.32 8.57 -19.51
C LEU A 61 24.05 9.89 -19.81
N VAL A 62 23.36 10.82 -20.46
CA VAL A 62 23.83 12.18 -20.71
C VAL A 62 23.06 13.13 -19.81
N VAL A 63 23.78 13.97 -19.06
CA VAL A 63 23.21 14.98 -18.16
C VAL A 63 23.75 16.35 -18.54
N ASP A 64 22.83 17.27 -18.82
CA ASP A 64 23.12 18.65 -19.19
C ASP A 64 22.82 19.55 -18.00
N LEU A 65 23.82 20.30 -17.53
CA LEU A 65 23.75 21.21 -16.41
C LEU A 65 23.80 22.66 -16.91
N ASN A 66 22.71 23.41 -16.75
CA ASN A 66 22.62 24.79 -17.20
C ASN A 66 23.42 25.73 -16.28
N SER A 67 24.05 26.75 -16.88
CA SER A 67 24.86 27.78 -16.21
C SER A 67 25.86 27.20 -15.20
N THR A 68 26.44 26.04 -15.52
CA THR A 68 27.30 25.29 -14.59
C THR A 68 28.71 25.16 -15.17
N SER A 69 29.73 25.30 -14.32
CA SER A 69 31.14 25.01 -14.65
C SER A 69 31.66 23.87 -13.79
N ASN A 70 32.75 23.22 -14.22
CA ASN A 70 33.35 22.12 -13.46
C ASN A 70 34.73 22.48 -12.91
N ARG A 71 34.89 22.44 -11.58
CA ARG A 71 36.20 22.54 -10.91
C ARG A 71 36.69 21.21 -10.34
N SER A 72 35.91 20.14 -10.48
CA SER A 72 36.23 18.82 -9.95
C SER A 72 36.96 17.95 -10.97
N LYS A 73 37.85 17.09 -10.48
CA LYS A 73 38.45 16.01 -11.29
C LYS A 73 37.39 14.95 -11.56
N LEU A 74 37.07 14.71 -12.83
CA LEU A 74 36.11 13.68 -13.22
C LEU A 74 36.70 12.28 -13.00
N PRO A 75 35.94 11.31 -12.46
CA PRO A 75 36.37 9.93 -12.35
C PRO A 75 36.40 9.26 -13.74
N LYS A 76 37.55 9.37 -14.41
CA LYS A 76 37.79 8.86 -15.78
C LYS A 76 37.73 7.32 -15.89
N SER A 77 37.80 6.60 -14.77
CA SER A 77 37.61 5.14 -14.70
C SER A 77 36.98 4.75 -13.37
N VAL A 78 35.93 3.92 -13.41
CA VAL A 78 35.14 3.46 -12.26
C VAL A 78 35.16 1.93 -12.25
N THR A 79 36.20 1.36 -11.67
CA THR A 79 36.41 -0.10 -11.66
C THR A 79 35.50 -0.84 -10.68
N LYS A 80 35.18 -0.20 -9.54
CA LYS A 80 34.40 -0.79 -8.44
C LYS A 80 32.88 -0.84 -8.69
N SER A 81 32.38 -0.22 -9.75
CA SER A 81 30.95 -0.25 -10.07
C SER A 81 30.62 -1.36 -11.08
N PRO A 82 29.57 -2.17 -10.83
CA PRO A 82 29.10 -3.17 -11.77
C PRO A 82 28.29 -2.59 -12.95
N ILE A 83 27.89 -1.31 -12.91
CA ILE A 83 27.08 -0.68 -13.97
C ILE A 83 27.70 0.58 -14.57
N LEU A 84 28.46 1.36 -13.81
CA LEU A 84 29.09 2.58 -14.29
C LEU A 84 30.56 2.30 -14.65
N SER A 85 30.98 2.64 -15.86
CA SER A 85 32.34 2.42 -16.35
C SER A 85 33.23 3.64 -16.18
N LYS A 86 32.74 4.82 -16.55
CA LYS A 86 33.46 6.10 -16.40
C LYS A 86 32.52 7.28 -16.51
N VAL A 87 32.99 8.43 -16.02
CA VAL A 87 32.34 9.73 -16.18
C VAL A 87 33.29 10.63 -16.98
N ARG A 88 32.76 11.25 -18.03
CA ARG A 88 33.52 12.18 -18.87
C ARG A 88 32.70 13.39 -19.25
N GLU A 89 33.39 14.43 -19.68
CA GLU A 89 32.79 15.59 -20.33
C GLU A 89 32.48 15.27 -21.80
N SER A 90 31.56 16.03 -22.38
CA SER A 90 31.25 16.00 -23.81
C SER A 90 30.91 17.41 -24.27
N SER A 91 31.03 17.67 -25.58
CA SER A 91 30.62 18.95 -26.15
C SER A 91 29.16 19.27 -25.78
N PRO A 92 28.91 20.42 -25.12
CA PRO A 92 27.58 20.80 -24.68
C PRO A 92 26.72 21.27 -25.85
N PRO A 93 25.38 21.30 -25.69
CA PRO A 93 24.48 21.78 -26.73
C PRO A 93 24.58 23.29 -26.97
N ASN A 94 25.08 24.06 -25.99
CA ASN A 94 25.31 25.50 -26.08
C ASN A 94 26.44 25.93 -25.13
N LYS A 95 26.94 27.17 -25.26
CA LYS A 95 28.07 27.71 -24.48
C LYS A 95 27.81 27.83 -22.97
N ASN A 96 26.56 27.79 -22.53
CA ASN A 96 26.16 27.99 -21.14
C ASN A 96 25.69 26.69 -20.46
N THR A 97 25.90 25.53 -21.11
CA THR A 97 25.56 24.22 -20.55
C THR A 97 26.85 23.42 -20.35
N PHE A 98 26.94 22.68 -19.27
CA PHE A 98 27.99 21.69 -19.04
C PHE A 98 27.42 20.29 -19.16
N ARG A 99 27.97 19.47 -20.07
CA ARG A 99 27.45 18.14 -20.39
C ARG A 99 28.35 17.05 -19.80
N LEU A 100 27.77 16.26 -18.91
CA LEU A 100 28.36 15.04 -18.36
C LEU A 100 27.80 13.80 -19.06
N VAL A 101 28.71 12.87 -19.39
CA VAL A 101 28.35 11.57 -19.96
C VAL A 101 28.83 10.48 -19.01
N PHE A 102 27.88 9.66 -18.57
CA PHE A 102 28.08 8.47 -17.76
C PHE A 102 28.03 7.26 -18.68
N GLU A 103 29.17 6.62 -18.92
CA GLU A 103 29.24 5.41 -19.75
C GLU A 103 28.94 4.18 -18.91
N LEU A 104 27.99 3.37 -19.37
CA LEU A 104 27.46 2.24 -18.63
C LEU A 104 27.95 0.91 -19.20
N LYS A 105 28.15 -0.08 -18.33
CA LYS A 105 28.49 -1.46 -18.68
C LYS A 105 27.28 -2.26 -19.17
N GLY A 106 26.07 -1.71 -19.05
CA GLY A 106 24.83 -2.30 -19.53
C GLY A 106 23.63 -1.39 -19.29
N LYS A 107 22.45 -1.84 -19.73
CA LYS A 107 21.20 -1.07 -19.64
C LYS A 107 20.78 -0.84 -18.18
N SER A 108 20.50 0.41 -17.87
CA SER A 108 20.00 0.88 -16.59
C SER A 108 18.93 1.96 -16.81
N SER A 109 17.94 2.03 -15.93
CA SER A 109 16.94 3.11 -15.90
C SER A 109 17.30 4.10 -14.77
N PRO A 110 18.18 5.09 -15.03
CA PRO A 110 18.72 5.95 -13.99
C PRO A 110 17.65 6.86 -13.38
N LYS A 111 17.78 7.17 -12.09
CA LYS A 111 16.91 8.12 -11.38
C LYS A 111 17.72 9.32 -10.92
N LEU A 112 17.28 10.52 -11.29
CA LEU A 112 17.97 11.77 -10.96
C LEU A 112 17.09 12.67 -10.08
N PHE A 113 17.66 13.23 -9.03
CA PHE A 113 16.95 14.17 -8.14
C PHE A 113 17.91 15.13 -7.42
N LYS A 114 17.38 16.31 -7.08
CA LYS A 114 18.12 17.37 -6.37
C LYS A 114 17.99 17.17 -4.86
N LEU A 115 19.04 17.49 -4.10
CA LEU A 115 18.99 17.63 -2.65
C LEU A 115 19.37 19.06 -2.27
N ALA A 116 18.53 19.70 -1.46
CA ALA A 116 18.79 20.98 -0.83
C ALA A 116 19.98 20.88 0.15
N PRO A 117 20.66 22.01 0.45
CA PRO A 117 21.73 22.06 1.44
C PRO A 117 21.22 21.65 2.83
N GLY A 118 22.07 20.96 3.59
CA GLY A 118 21.73 20.49 4.94
C GLY A 118 22.89 19.72 5.59
N ASN A 119 23.04 19.86 6.91
CA ASN A 119 24.09 19.25 7.74
C ASN A 119 25.52 19.54 7.24
N GLY A 120 25.84 20.80 6.93
CA GLY A 120 27.16 21.23 6.45
C GLY A 120 27.48 20.84 5.00
N ALA A 121 26.60 20.09 4.31
CA ALA A 121 26.74 19.77 2.89
C ALA A 121 25.94 20.74 2.02
N GLY A 122 26.53 21.16 0.89
CA GLY A 122 25.92 22.05 -0.10
C GLY A 122 24.82 21.39 -0.94
N HIS A 123 24.42 22.09 -2.01
CA HIS A 123 23.47 21.57 -3.00
C HIS A 123 24.03 20.31 -3.68
N ARG A 124 23.16 19.34 -3.97
CA ARG A 124 23.58 18.08 -4.62
C ARG A 124 22.64 17.66 -5.72
N LEU A 125 23.21 17.09 -6.78
CA LEU A 125 22.49 16.29 -7.77
C LEU A 125 22.85 14.82 -7.56
N VAL A 126 21.85 13.97 -7.33
CA VAL A 126 22.02 12.54 -7.10
C VAL A 126 21.52 11.78 -8.32
N ILE A 127 22.30 10.79 -8.76
CA ILE A 127 22.02 9.92 -9.91
C ILE A 127 22.16 8.46 -9.46
N ASP A 128 21.05 7.73 -9.50
CA ASP A 128 21.00 6.31 -9.12
C ASP A 128 20.92 5.42 -10.36
N PHE A 129 21.92 4.56 -10.54
CA PHE A 129 21.99 3.55 -11.59
C PHE A 129 21.61 2.17 -10.99
N PRO A 130 20.34 1.73 -11.09
CA PRO A 130 19.95 0.41 -10.63
C PRO A 130 20.67 -0.70 -11.39
N LEU A 131 21.06 -1.75 -10.68
CA LEU A 131 21.62 -2.96 -11.29
C LEU A 131 20.45 -3.81 -11.81
N SER A 132 20.32 -3.90 -13.13
CA SER A 132 19.39 -4.85 -13.76
C SER A 132 19.77 -6.28 -13.38
N ALA A 133 18.80 -7.08 -12.94
CA ALA A 133 18.98 -8.47 -12.51
C ALA A 133 19.23 -9.45 -13.68
N THR A 134 20.04 -9.04 -14.65
CA THR A 134 20.34 -9.80 -15.86
C THR A 134 21.85 -9.80 -16.09
N SER A 135 22.52 -10.67 -15.34
CA SER A 135 23.74 -11.43 -15.69
C SER A 135 24.44 -11.90 -14.42
N GLN A 136 23.75 -12.73 -13.62
CA GLN A 136 24.44 -13.75 -12.85
C GLN A 136 24.19 -15.07 -13.58
N SER A 137 25.25 -15.56 -14.22
CA SER A 137 25.33 -16.90 -14.78
C SER A 137 24.99 -17.92 -13.70
N LYS A 138 23.84 -18.59 -13.85
CA LYS A 138 23.56 -19.83 -13.13
C LYS A 138 24.54 -20.91 -13.62
N PRO A 139 25.13 -21.73 -12.74
CA PRO A 139 25.82 -22.95 -13.17
C PRO A 139 24.82 -23.89 -13.84
N VAL A 140 25.21 -24.45 -14.97
CA VAL A 140 24.45 -25.42 -15.77
C VAL A 140 24.30 -26.71 -14.96
N ALA A 141 23.08 -26.99 -14.49
CA ALA A 141 22.68 -28.33 -14.07
C ALA A 141 21.95 -29.01 -15.24
N LYS A 142 22.40 -30.22 -15.58
CA LYS A 142 21.92 -31.05 -16.69
C LYS A 142 20.39 -31.30 -16.57
N PRO A 143 19.65 -31.42 -17.70
CA PRO A 143 18.22 -31.59 -17.66
C PRO A 143 17.89 -33.05 -17.33
N VAL A 144 17.40 -33.31 -16.12
CA VAL A 144 16.59 -34.50 -15.86
C VAL A 144 15.15 -34.13 -16.19
N VAL A 145 14.61 -34.81 -17.21
CA VAL A 145 13.21 -34.71 -17.61
C VAL A 145 12.35 -35.25 -16.47
N ALA A 146 11.81 -34.33 -15.65
CA ALA A 146 10.70 -34.62 -14.76
C ALA A 146 9.47 -33.94 -15.34
N THR A 147 8.54 -34.77 -15.82
CA THR A 147 7.17 -34.42 -16.18
C THR A 147 6.49 -33.72 -15.00
N LYS A 148 6.50 -32.38 -14.99
CA LYS A 148 5.71 -31.59 -14.05
C LYS A 148 4.30 -31.44 -14.60
N THR A 149 3.41 -32.28 -14.09
CA THR A 149 1.98 -32.00 -14.01
C THR A 149 1.81 -30.60 -13.42
N THR A 150 1.34 -29.65 -14.23
CA THR A 150 1.12 -28.25 -13.86
C THR A 150 -0.01 -28.12 -12.84
N VAL A 151 0.30 -28.35 -11.57
CA VAL A 151 -0.45 -27.78 -10.46
C VAL A 151 0.00 -26.31 -10.32
N PRO A 152 -0.91 -25.33 -10.19
CA PRO A 152 -0.52 -23.95 -9.92
C PRO A 152 0.33 -23.91 -8.64
N SER A 153 1.61 -23.53 -8.77
CA SER A 153 2.50 -23.35 -7.63
C SER A 153 1.93 -22.25 -6.74
N ARG A 154 1.51 -22.60 -5.52
CA ARG A 154 1.13 -21.62 -4.49
C ARG A 154 2.26 -20.63 -4.27
N GLN A 155 1.93 -19.35 -4.08
CA GLN A 155 2.93 -18.30 -3.89
C GLN A 155 3.51 -18.33 -2.47
N ASP A 156 4.76 -17.88 -2.32
CA ASP A 156 5.35 -17.72 -0.98
C ASP A 156 4.69 -16.56 -0.23
N VAL A 157 4.50 -16.74 1.08
CA VAL A 157 4.15 -15.66 1.99
C VAL A 157 5.36 -14.73 2.14
N VAL A 158 5.23 -13.53 1.59
CA VAL A 158 6.21 -12.46 1.73
C VAL A 158 6.07 -11.75 3.07
N ILE A 159 7.14 -11.67 3.83
CA ILE A 159 7.21 -10.92 5.10
C ILE A 159 8.30 -9.87 4.98
N VAL A 160 7.97 -8.60 5.20
CA VAL A 160 8.96 -7.54 5.26
C VAL A 160 9.28 -7.21 6.70
N ILE A 161 10.56 -7.33 7.05
CA ILE A 161 11.11 -7.03 8.35
C ILE A 161 11.85 -5.71 8.25
N ASP A 162 11.55 -4.80 9.16
CA ASP A 162 12.12 -3.46 9.20
C ASP A 162 13.03 -3.28 10.42
N PRO A 163 14.36 -3.36 10.25
CA PRO A 163 15.25 -2.99 11.33
C PRO A 163 15.20 -1.48 11.55
N GLY A 164 14.69 -1.06 12.71
CA GLY A 164 14.55 0.35 13.09
C GLY A 164 15.86 1.13 12.93
N HIS A 165 15.76 2.43 12.63
CA HIS A 165 16.89 3.37 12.51
C HIS A 165 17.91 2.98 11.42
N GLY A 166 19.16 3.41 11.54
CA GLY A 166 20.26 3.08 10.64
C GLY A 166 21.02 4.28 10.06
N GLY A 167 22.30 4.08 9.76
CA GLY A 167 23.21 5.10 9.25
C GLY A 167 23.32 6.27 10.22
N LYS A 168 22.90 7.46 9.75
CA LYS A 168 22.91 8.73 10.50
C LYS A 168 21.94 8.76 11.68
N ASP A 169 20.97 7.86 11.70
CA ASP A 169 19.99 7.73 12.78
C ASP A 169 20.45 6.57 13.70
N PRO A 170 21.02 6.84 14.87
CA PRO A 170 21.47 5.81 15.80
C PRO A 170 20.31 5.09 16.50
N GLY A 171 19.10 5.68 16.49
CA GLY A 171 18.05 5.36 17.44
C GLY A 171 18.46 5.70 18.87
N SER A 172 17.83 5.04 19.83
CA SER A 172 18.14 5.19 21.25
C SER A 172 19.57 4.72 21.58
N ILE A 173 20.19 5.39 22.55
CA ILE A 173 21.57 5.14 22.97
C ILE A 173 21.54 4.63 24.41
N GLY A 174 22.07 3.42 24.63
CA GLY A 174 22.16 2.83 25.95
C GLY A 174 23.26 3.45 26.83
N PRO A 175 23.25 3.19 28.14
CA PRO A 175 24.21 3.76 29.08
C PRO A 175 25.67 3.37 28.78
N SER A 176 25.92 2.23 28.14
CA SER A 176 27.26 1.84 27.66
C SER A 176 27.60 2.35 26.25
N ARG A 177 26.87 3.37 25.75
CA ARG A 177 26.96 3.94 24.39
C ARG A 177 26.71 2.94 23.26
N LYS A 178 25.91 1.91 23.52
CA LYS A 178 25.44 1.02 22.45
C LYS A 178 24.24 1.62 21.74
N TYR A 179 24.20 1.44 20.42
CA TYR A 179 23.16 2.03 19.57
C TYR A 179 22.07 1.03 19.23
N GLU A 180 20.81 1.45 19.36
CA GLU A 180 19.62 0.67 19.00
C GLU A 180 19.73 0.09 17.59
N LYS A 181 20.16 0.90 16.60
CA LYS A 181 20.28 0.48 15.19
C LYS A 181 21.09 -0.81 14.96
N HIS A 182 22.01 -1.16 15.87
CA HIS A 182 22.84 -2.36 15.78
C HIS A 182 22.10 -3.60 16.29
N THR A 183 21.40 -3.50 17.42
CA THR A 183 20.63 -4.62 17.96
C THR A 183 19.41 -4.92 17.05
N THR A 184 18.71 -3.88 16.59
CA THR A 184 17.56 -4.06 15.69
C THR A 184 17.94 -4.76 14.39
N LEU A 185 19.09 -4.40 13.79
CA LEU A 185 19.62 -5.08 12.61
C LEU A 185 20.00 -6.55 12.89
N SER A 186 20.62 -6.81 14.04
CA SER A 186 21.08 -8.14 14.41
C SER A 186 19.91 -9.10 14.65
N VAL A 187 18.91 -8.67 15.42
CA VAL A 187 17.67 -9.44 15.66
C VAL A 187 16.91 -9.65 14.34
N SER A 188 16.75 -8.60 13.53
CA SER A 188 16.03 -8.70 12.26
C SER A 188 16.67 -9.67 11.26
N ARG A 189 18.00 -9.71 11.18
CA ARG A 189 18.73 -10.68 10.33
C ARG A 189 18.49 -12.12 10.80
N LYS A 190 18.53 -12.36 12.11
CA LYS A 190 18.25 -13.69 12.68
C LYS A 190 16.80 -14.12 12.40
N LEU A 191 15.83 -13.22 12.62
CA LEU A 191 14.43 -13.47 12.28
C LEU A 191 14.24 -13.77 10.79
N ALA A 192 14.84 -12.97 9.92
CA ALA A 192 14.77 -13.18 8.47
C ALA A 192 15.36 -14.53 8.05
N ALA A 193 16.50 -14.92 8.63
CA ALA A 193 17.14 -16.21 8.36
C ALA A 193 16.25 -17.38 8.79
N GLN A 194 15.66 -17.31 9.99
CA GLN A 194 14.75 -18.34 10.49
C GLN A 194 13.48 -18.46 9.66
N LEU A 195 12.87 -17.34 9.27
CA LEU A 195 11.68 -17.35 8.41
C LEU A 195 11.98 -17.87 7.00
N ASN A 196 13.12 -17.49 6.40
CA ASN A 196 13.54 -17.98 5.09
C ASN A 196 13.90 -19.47 5.07
N ALA A 197 14.16 -20.08 6.24
CA ALA A 197 14.37 -21.52 6.36
C ALA A 197 13.06 -22.32 6.32
N ILE A 198 11.90 -21.65 6.41
CA ILE A 198 10.58 -22.28 6.42
C ILE A 198 10.04 -22.31 4.99
N PRO A 199 9.72 -23.49 4.43
CA PRO A 199 9.12 -23.59 3.09
C PRO A 199 7.84 -22.77 2.97
N GLY A 200 7.72 -22.01 1.88
CA GLY A 200 6.56 -21.16 1.61
C GLY A 200 6.61 -19.78 2.28
N ILE A 201 7.69 -19.42 2.99
CA ILE A 201 7.92 -18.07 3.53
C ILE A 201 9.12 -17.42 2.85
N ARG A 202 8.96 -16.15 2.47
CA ARG A 202 10.02 -15.30 1.95
C ARG A 202 10.14 -14.01 2.76
N ALA A 203 11.14 -13.94 3.63
CA ALA A 203 11.44 -12.78 4.44
C ALA A 203 12.43 -11.81 3.74
N LYS A 204 12.09 -10.52 3.72
CA LYS A 204 12.91 -9.43 3.14
C LYS A 204 13.15 -8.32 4.16
N LEU A 205 14.34 -7.74 4.15
CA LEU A 205 14.70 -6.64 5.04
C LEU A 205 14.58 -5.27 4.33
N THR A 206 14.05 -4.26 5.02
CA THR A 206 14.07 -2.87 4.52
C THR A 206 15.50 -2.33 4.41
N ARG A 207 16.37 -2.73 5.35
CA ARG A 207 17.83 -2.51 5.29
C ARG A 207 18.61 -3.76 5.64
N THR A 208 19.67 -4.02 4.89
CA THR A 208 20.55 -5.18 5.13
C THR A 208 21.88 -4.78 5.78
N GLY A 209 22.15 -3.48 5.95
CA GLY A 209 23.36 -2.94 6.54
C GLY A 209 23.08 -1.68 7.36
N ASP A 210 24.15 -0.99 7.78
CA ASP A 210 24.05 0.25 8.55
C ASP A 210 23.89 1.47 7.63
N TYR A 211 22.70 1.64 7.08
CA TYR A 211 22.32 2.83 6.31
C TYR A 211 20.91 3.28 6.66
N TYR A 212 20.67 4.58 6.49
CA TYR A 212 19.39 5.19 6.80
C TYR A 212 18.35 4.87 5.74
N VAL A 213 17.13 4.50 6.18
CA VAL A 213 15.94 4.37 5.33
C VAL A 213 14.86 5.28 5.90
N ASN A 214 14.28 6.13 5.04
CA ASN A 214 13.19 7.02 5.45
C ASN A 214 11.92 6.22 5.77
N LEU A 215 11.12 6.69 6.73
CA LEU A 215 9.89 6.02 7.19
C LEU A 215 8.91 5.71 6.04
N ASP A 216 8.74 6.64 5.10
CA ASP A 216 7.87 6.46 3.94
C ASP A 216 8.41 5.38 3.00
N GLN A 217 9.73 5.33 2.85
CA GLN A 217 10.40 4.35 2.02
C GLN A 217 10.32 2.94 2.61
N ARG A 218 10.33 2.80 3.95
CA ARG A 218 10.15 1.50 4.63
C ARG A 218 8.82 0.86 4.26
N VAL A 219 7.74 1.64 4.33
CA VAL A 219 6.40 1.21 3.91
C VAL A 219 6.35 0.94 2.41
N ALA A 220 6.93 1.82 1.59
CA ALA A 220 6.97 1.64 0.13
C ALA A 220 7.79 0.43 -0.32
N ILE A 221 8.76 -0.04 0.47
CA ILE A 221 9.46 -1.31 0.23
C ILE A 221 8.48 -2.47 0.47
N ALA A 222 7.72 -2.44 1.56
CA ALA A 222 6.71 -3.46 1.86
C ALA A 222 5.66 -3.58 0.74
N ASP A 223 5.12 -2.45 0.29
CA ASP A 223 4.14 -2.41 -0.80
C ASP A 223 4.72 -2.96 -2.12
N ARG A 224 5.93 -2.52 -2.48
CA ARG A 224 6.60 -2.96 -3.73
C ARG A 224 6.90 -4.45 -3.72
N GLU A 225 7.24 -4.98 -2.56
CA GLU A 225 7.52 -6.40 -2.39
C GLU A 225 6.26 -7.27 -2.30
N LYS A 226 5.07 -6.63 -2.33
CA LYS A 226 3.78 -7.27 -2.11
C LYS A 226 3.80 -8.07 -0.80
N ALA A 227 4.29 -7.43 0.26
CA ALA A 227 4.38 -8.06 1.56
C ALA A 227 2.98 -8.41 2.10
N HIS A 228 2.84 -9.60 2.66
CA HIS A 228 1.64 -10.01 3.37
C HIS A 228 1.68 -9.56 4.82
N LEU A 229 2.88 -9.41 5.40
CA LEU A 229 3.10 -8.92 6.75
C LEU A 229 4.26 -7.92 6.78
N PHE A 230 4.16 -6.93 7.66
CA PHE A 230 5.23 -5.99 7.96
C PHE A 230 5.55 -5.98 9.46
N ILE A 231 6.81 -6.23 9.82
CA ILE A 231 7.27 -6.32 11.21
C ILE A 231 8.44 -5.37 11.40
N SER A 232 8.23 -4.28 12.14
CA SER A 232 9.32 -3.39 12.54
C SER A 232 9.92 -3.81 13.88
N ILE A 233 11.26 -3.85 13.96
CA ILE A 233 12.00 -4.24 15.16
C ILE A 233 12.71 -3.02 15.74
N HIS A 234 12.43 -2.74 17.01
CA HIS A 234 12.96 -1.62 17.78
C HIS A 234 13.47 -2.06 19.17
N ALA A 235 14.24 -1.18 19.80
CA ALA A 235 14.67 -1.31 21.18
C ALA A 235 14.80 0.09 21.81
N ASP A 236 13.67 0.77 21.94
CA ASP A 236 13.54 2.18 22.32
C ASP A 236 14.09 2.48 23.73
N ALA A 237 13.99 3.73 24.19
CA ALA A 237 14.44 4.16 25.51
C ALA A 237 13.35 4.96 26.24
N PHE A 238 13.40 4.88 27.56
CA PHE A 238 12.76 5.85 28.44
C PHE A 238 13.79 6.83 29.01
N THR A 239 13.31 7.99 29.46
CA THR A 239 14.13 8.97 30.18
C THR A 239 14.70 8.40 31.48
N SER A 240 13.96 7.52 32.15
CA SER A 240 14.45 6.75 33.29
C SER A 240 14.98 5.37 32.86
N PRO A 241 15.98 4.82 33.55
CA PRO A 241 16.56 3.51 33.24
C PRO A 241 15.73 2.33 33.80
N GLN A 242 14.61 2.60 34.48
CA GLN A 242 13.82 1.58 35.18
C GLN A 242 12.89 0.75 34.28
N PRO A 243 12.18 1.33 33.29
CA PRO A 243 11.32 0.56 32.40
C PRO A 243 12.12 -0.51 31.64
N ARG A 244 11.57 -1.72 31.59
CA ARG A 244 12.17 -2.88 30.91
C ARG A 244 11.11 -3.84 30.39
N GLY A 245 11.53 -4.69 29.46
CA GLY A 245 10.70 -5.73 28.86
C GLY A 245 10.12 -5.36 27.50
N ALA A 246 9.74 -6.38 26.77
CA ALA A 246 9.23 -6.27 25.41
C ALA A 246 7.80 -5.71 25.38
N SER A 247 7.46 -5.04 24.28
CA SER A 247 6.10 -4.62 23.97
C SER A 247 5.84 -4.65 22.46
N VAL A 248 4.58 -4.74 22.07
CA VAL A 248 4.20 -4.81 20.65
C VAL A 248 3.12 -3.80 20.37
N PHE A 249 3.29 -3.06 19.28
CA PHE A 249 2.42 -1.99 18.85
C PHE A 249 1.77 -2.28 17.50
N PHE A 250 0.55 -1.80 17.33
CA PHE A 250 -0.20 -1.84 16.08
C PHE A 250 -0.89 -0.49 15.82
N LEU A 251 -1.43 -0.30 14.62
CA LEU A 251 -2.00 0.98 14.19
C LEU A 251 -3.21 1.40 15.03
N ASN A 252 -3.29 2.68 15.42
CA ASN A 252 -4.45 3.23 16.10
C ASN A 252 -5.49 3.90 15.17
N ASP A 253 -6.72 4.08 15.66
CA ASP A 253 -7.83 4.61 14.85
C ASP A 253 -7.64 6.09 14.44
N ARG A 254 -7.03 6.91 15.31
CA ARG A 254 -6.78 8.34 15.00
C ARG A 254 -5.81 8.48 13.83
N ARG A 255 -4.71 7.73 13.86
CA ARG A 255 -3.71 7.72 12.79
C ARG A 255 -4.32 7.15 11.52
N ARG A 256 -5.04 6.04 11.59
CA ARG A 256 -5.80 5.46 10.47
C ARG A 256 -6.67 6.52 9.76
N ASN A 257 -7.52 7.22 10.52
CA ASN A 257 -8.42 8.23 9.96
C ASN A 257 -7.64 9.37 9.28
N THR A 258 -6.49 9.75 9.84
CA THR A 258 -5.61 10.76 9.24
C THR A 258 -5.01 10.27 7.92
N GLU A 259 -4.59 9.00 7.84
CA GLU A 259 -4.06 8.43 6.61
C GLU A 259 -5.14 8.30 5.54
N ILE A 260 -6.35 7.86 5.88
CA ILE A 260 -7.49 7.82 4.95
C ILE A 260 -7.73 9.21 4.33
N SER A 261 -7.76 10.27 5.16
CA SER A 261 -7.90 11.65 4.64
C SER A 261 -6.77 12.02 3.69
N ARG A 262 -5.50 11.75 4.04
CA ARG A 262 -4.36 12.00 3.15
C ARG A 262 -4.45 11.23 1.84
N TRP A 263 -4.85 9.96 1.86
CA TRP A 263 -5.00 9.14 0.66
C TRP A 263 -6.11 9.68 -0.25
N VAL A 264 -7.21 10.14 0.33
CA VAL A 264 -8.35 10.73 -0.37
C VAL A 264 -8.02 12.13 -0.92
N GLU A 265 -7.23 12.93 -0.21
CA GLU A 265 -6.77 14.26 -0.67
C GLU A 265 -5.75 14.18 -1.80
N ASN A 266 -4.89 13.15 -1.81
CA ASN A 266 -3.83 12.98 -2.79
C ASN A 266 -4.25 12.17 -4.06
N GLN A 267 -5.56 12.03 -4.32
CA GLN A 267 -6.11 11.18 -5.39
C GLN A 267 -5.57 11.51 -6.80
N GLU A 268 -5.25 12.77 -7.11
CA GLU A 268 -4.69 13.16 -8.42
C GLU A 268 -3.30 12.55 -8.71
N ARG A 269 -2.54 12.15 -7.68
CA ARG A 269 -1.21 11.51 -7.84
C ARG A 269 -1.24 9.97 -7.78
N GLN A 270 -2.36 9.37 -7.37
CA GLN A 270 -2.41 7.97 -6.89
C GLN A 270 -3.36 7.06 -7.68
N SER A 271 -4.10 7.59 -8.66
CA SER A 271 -4.93 6.82 -9.60
C SER A 271 -4.16 5.71 -10.35
N GLN A 272 -2.83 5.79 -10.41
CA GLN A 272 -1.96 4.76 -10.99
C GLN A 272 -1.66 3.56 -10.06
N LYS A 273 -1.85 3.68 -8.73
CA LYS A 273 -1.47 2.62 -7.77
C LYS A 273 -2.63 1.69 -7.36
N LEU A 274 -3.87 2.04 -7.71
CA LEU A 274 -5.05 1.23 -7.36
C LEU A 274 -5.29 0.00 -8.27
N GLY A 275 -4.41 -0.27 -9.23
CA GLY A 275 -4.60 -1.36 -10.19
C GLY A 275 -5.62 -0.95 -11.26
N GLY A 276 -5.16 -0.80 -12.50
CA GLY A 276 -5.98 -0.33 -13.60
C GLY A 276 -7.16 -1.25 -13.90
N THR A 277 -8.36 -0.72 -13.75
CA THR A 277 -9.48 -0.82 -14.69
C THR A 277 -10.53 0.22 -14.29
N SER A 278 -11.00 0.95 -15.29
CA SER A 278 -12.19 1.80 -15.28
C SER A 278 -11.98 3.26 -14.85
N THR A 279 -12.23 4.13 -15.83
CA THR A 279 -12.65 5.53 -15.73
C THR A 279 -13.45 5.83 -14.48
N VAL A 280 -12.88 6.65 -13.61
CA VAL A 280 -13.48 7.05 -12.34
C VAL A 280 -13.57 8.58 -12.37
N THR A 281 -14.81 9.06 -12.49
CA THR A 281 -15.17 10.47 -12.61
C THR A 281 -15.35 11.06 -11.20
N ARG A 282 -15.53 12.38 -11.10
CA ARG A 282 -15.51 13.15 -9.84
C ARG A 282 -16.54 12.71 -8.76
N ALA A 283 -17.43 11.75 -9.06
CA ALA A 283 -18.39 11.12 -8.14
C ALA A 283 -17.77 10.05 -7.20
N ASP A 284 -16.49 9.69 -7.38
CA ASP A 284 -15.87 8.50 -6.80
C ASP A 284 -15.10 8.68 -5.48
N LYS A 285 -15.12 9.88 -4.88
CA LYS A 285 -14.39 10.17 -3.64
C LYS A 285 -14.90 9.33 -2.45
N ASN A 286 -16.21 9.15 -2.35
CA ASN A 286 -16.86 8.45 -1.23
C ASN A 286 -16.70 6.91 -1.31
N VAL A 287 -16.70 6.34 -2.52
CA VAL A 287 -16.51 4.90 -2.76
C VAL A 287 -15.06 4.52 -2.46
N ASN A 288 -14.09 5.31 -2.95
CA ASN A 288 -12.67 5.09 -2.68
C ASN A 288 -12.35 5.24 -1.19
N GLN A 289 -12.95 6.21 -0.49
CA GLN A 289 -12.78 6.36 0.96
C GLN A 289 -13.34 5.17 1.74
N THR A 290 -14.51 4.64 1.35
CA THR A 290 -15.11 3.47 2.00
C THR A 290 -14.25 2.22 1.80
N LEU A 291 -13.74 2.00 0.58
CA LEU A 291 -12.84 0.90 0.30
C LEU A 291 -11.54 1.00 1.12
N LEU A 292 -10.94 2.20 1.16
CA LEU A 292 -9.74 2.46 1.96
C LEU A 292 -10.00 2.24 3.46
N ASP A 293 -11.14 2.68 3.98
CA ASP A 293 -11.53 2.46 5.37
C ASP A 293 -11.68 0.97 5.70
N LEU A 294 -12.30 0.19 4.81
CA LEU A 294 -12.40 -1.27 4.94
C LEU A 294 -11.02 -1.93 4.94
N GLN A 295 -10.14 -1.53 4.01
CA GLN A 295 -8.77 -2.05 3.93
C GLN A 295 -7.99 -1.76 5.21
N PHE A 296 -7.97 -0.50 5.64
CA PHE A 296 -7.29 -0.09 6.86
C PHE A 296 -7.86 -0.79 8.11
N THR A 297 -9.18 -0.97 8.18
CA THR A 297 -9.83 -1.67 9.29
C THR A 297 -9.43 -3.14 9.32
N HIS A 298 -9.39 -3.80 8.16
CA HIS A 298 -8.88 -5.16 8.03
C HIS A 298 -7.40 -5.25 8.43
N SER A 299 -6.54 -4.41 7.84
CA SER A 299 -5.10 -4.35 8.14
C SER A 299 -4.83 -4.12 9.64
N LYS A 300 -5.58 -3.20 10.28
CA LYS A 300 -5.49 -2.97 11.74
C LYS A 300 -5.84 -4.22 12.54
N ARG A 301 -6.98 -4.86 12.24
CA ARG A 301 -7.45 -6.05 12.95
C ARG A 301 -6.47 -7.21 12.83
N GLU A 302 -5.92 -7.42 11.64
CA GLU A 302 -4.90 -8.43 11.40
C GLU A 302 -3.57 -8.09 12.09
N GLY A 303 -3.19 -6.81 12.12
CA GLY A 303 -2.06 -6.32 12.91
C GLY A 303 -2.22 -6.57 14.40
N GLU A 304 -3.42 -6.38 14.96
CA GLU A 304 -3.72 -6.67 16.37
C GLU A 304 -3.61 -8.17 16.70
N LYS A 305 -4.15 -9.04 15.83
CA LYS A 305 -4.01 -10.49 15.97
C LYS A 305 -2.54 -10.92 15.95
N LEU A 306 -1.77 -10.44 14.97
CA LEU A 306 -0.34 -10.71 14.87
C LEU A 306 0.41 -10.20 16.11
N ALA A 307 0.09 -8.99 16.57
CA ALA A 307 0.70 -8.42 17.77
C ALA A 307 0.41 -9.26 19.03
N THR A 308 -0.81 -9.79 19.14
CA THR A 308 -1.22 -10.67 20.24
C THR A 308 -0.42 -11.97 20.24
N GLU A 309 -0.27 -12.59 19.07
CA GLU A 309 0.50 -13.83 18.91
C GLU A 309 2.00 -13.60 19.22
N ILE A 310 2.57 -12.49 18.74
CA ILE A 310 3.95 -12.11 19.05
C ILE A 310 4.14 -11.92 20.56
N LEU A 311 3.24 -11.19 21.22
CA LEU A 311 3.36 -10.93 22.65
C LEU A 311 3.26 -12.21 23.48
N GLY A 312 2.43 -13.17 23.06
CA GLY A 312 2.31 -14.49 23.68
C GLY A 312 3.59 -15.31 23.62
N GLU A 313 4.28 -15.31 22.49
CA GLU A 313 5.59 -15.97 22.35
C GLU A 313 6.71 -15.21 23.08
N LEU A 314 6.71 -13.88 23.04
CA LEU A 314 7.72 -13.07 23.73
C LEU A 314 7.66 -13.25 25.25
N LYS A 315 6.46 -13.41 25.83
CA LYS A 315 6.27 -13.68 27.27
C LYS A 315 7.08 -14.89 27.76
N LYS A 316 7.35 -15.87 26.88
CA LYS A 316 8.08 -17.11 27.21
C LYS A 316 9.59 -16.90 27.29
N VAL A 317 10.12 -15.82 26.71
CA VAL A 317 11.57 -15.59 26.55
C VAL A 317 12.06 -14.25 27.09
N ALA A 318 11.15 -13.31 27.31
CA ALA A 318 11.44 -11.96 27.79
C ALA A 318 10.37 -11.51 28.80
N ARG A 319 10.76 -10.61 29.71
CA ARG A 319 9.79 -9.87 30.51
C ARG A 319 8.96 -8.99 29.57
N LEU A 320 7.67 -8.87 29.84
CA LEU A 320 6.82 -7.92 29.11
C LEU A 320 6.73 -6.60 29.86
N HIS A 321 6.82 -5.49 29.12
CA HIS A 321 6.49 -4.17 29.66
C HIS A 321 4.97 -3.99 29.81
N LYS A 322 4.21 -4.55 28.86
CA LYS A 322 2.74 -4.58 28.88
C LYS A 322 2.24 -5.99 28.56
N SER A 323 1.20 -6.41 29.27
CA SER A 323 0.59 -7.75 29.09
C SER A 323 -0.31 -7.85 27.86
N LYS A 324 -0.64 -6.73 27.22
CA LYS A 324 -1.45 -6.64 25.99
C LYS A 324 -0.75 -5.76 24.94
N PRO A 325 -0.99 -6.01 23.64
CA PRO A 325 -0.54 -5.12 22.57
C PRO A 325 -1.08 -3.70 22.78
N SER A 326 -0.34 -2.71 22.29
CA SER A 326 -0.70 -1.29 22.41
C SER A 326 -0.98 -0.66 21.06
N GLU A 327 -2.01 0.18 20.99
CA GLU A 327 -2.25 1.02 19.83
C GLU A 327 -1.23 2.18 19.76
N ALA A 328 -0.75 2.52 18.56
CA ALA A 328 0.19 3.63 18.36
C ALA A 328 0.00 4.38 17.02
N SER A 329 0.40 5.66 17.02
CA SER A 329 0.37 6.56 15.85
C SER A 329 1.69 6.53 15.04
N LEU A 330 2.26 5.35 14.81
CA LEU A 330 3.62 5.22 14.24
C LEU A 330 3.59 5.21 12.71
N ALA A 331 4.50 5.96 12.09
CA ALA A 331 4.52 6.15 10.63
C ALA A 331 4.82 4.87 9.84
N VAL A 332 5.50 3.89 10.45
CA VAL A 332 5.80 2.60 9.80
C VAL A 332 4.59 1.66 9.76
N LEU A 333 3.52 1.93 10.53
CA LEU A 333 2.35 1.06 10.68
C LEU A 333 1.18 1.41 9.75
N ARG A 334 1.40 2.29 8.76
CA ARG A 334 0.34 3.00 8.04
C ARG A 334 -0.07 2.39 6.70
N SER A 335 0.26 1.13 6.44
CA SER A 335 -0.16 0.49 5.18
C SER A 335 -1.65 0.12 5.22
N PRO A 336 -2.46 0.51 4.21
CA PRO A 336 -3.87 0.16 4.14
C PRO A 336 -4.09 -1.34 3.96
N GLN A 337 -3.16 -2.05 3.31
CA GLN A 337 -3.37 -3.42 2.87
C GLN A 337 -2.42 -4.43 3.56
N ILE A 338 -1.38 -3.95 4.25
CA ILE A 338 -0.38 -4.81 4.88
C ILE A 338 -0.53 -4.72 6.41
N PRO A 339 -0.98 -5.81 7.07
CA PRO A 339 -0.94 -5.93 8.51
C PRO A 339 0.46 -5.62 9.04
N SER A 340 0.54 -4.60 9.89
CA SER A 340 1.81 -4.00 10.32
C SER A 340 1.90 -3.96 11.84
N VAL A 341 3.03 -4.42 12.37
CA VAL A 341 3.35 -4.37 13.81
C VAL A 341 4.73 -3.77 14.04
N LEU A 342 4.92 -3.14 15.21
CA LEU A 342 6.22 -2.73 15.71
C LEU A 342 6.50 -3.44 17.02
N VAL A 343 7.63 -4.13 17.10
CA VAL A 343 8.07 -4.90 18.25
C VAL A 343 9.19 -4.15 18.93
N GLU A 344 8.93 -3.67 20.13
CA GLU A 344 9.97 -3.25 21.07
C GLU A 344 10.50 -4.50 21.75
N THR A 345 11.74 -4.86 21.43
CA THR A 345 12.40 -6.06 21.95
C THR A 345 12.83 -5.93 23.42
N GLY A 346 12.90 -4.69 23.90
CA GLY A 346 13.33 -4.29 25.25
C GLY A 346 13.71 -2.81 25.22
N PHE A 347 13.97 -2.19 26.37
CA PHE A 347 14.37 -0.78 26.42
C PHE A 347 15.87 -0.63 26.63
N ILE A 348 16.59 -0.07 25.65
CA ILE A 348 18.05 0.05 25.69
C ILE A 348 18.55 0.99 26.80
N SER A 349 17.68 1.88 27.32
CA SER A 349 17.99 2.71 28.49
C SER A 349 18.16 1.92 29.78
N ASN A 350 17.60 0.70 29.88
CA ASN A 350 17.77 -0.16 31.03
C ASN A 350 19.10 -0.95 30.92
N PRO A 351 20.03 -0.85 31.89
CA PRO A 351 21.33 -1.51 31.81
C PRO A 351 21.27 -3.05 31.70
N THR A 352 20.22 -3.68 32.25
CA THR A 352 20.04 -5.14 32.15
C THR A 352 19.60 -5.52 30.74
N GLU A 353 18.62 -4.80 30.19
CA GLU A 353 18.14 -5.00 28.82
C GLU A 353 19.23 -4.68 27.80
N GLU A 354 20.01 -3.60 27.98
CA GLU A 354 21.14 -3.28 27.10
C GLU A 354 22.16 -4.43 27.03
N LYS A 355 22.45 -5.09 28.16
CA LYS A 355 23.31 -6.28 28.16
C LYS A 355 22.67 -7.43 27.37
N LEU A 356 21.39 -7.73 27.64
CA LEU A 356 20.66 -8.82 26.98
C LEU A 356 20.51 -8.60 25.46
N LEU A 357 20.10 -7.41 25.03
CA LEU A 357 19.88 -7.04 23.63
C LEU A 357 21.13 -7.25 22.75
N PHE A 358 22.33 -7.21 23.34
CA PHE A 358 23.59 -7.44 22.64
C PHE A 358 24.18 -8.84 22.85
N GLN A 359 23.53 -9.71 23.62
CA GLN A 359 23.90 -11.11 23.73
C GLN A 359 23.31 -11.91 22.56
N ARG A 360 24.17 -12.64 21.84
CA ARG A 360 23.76 -13.45 20.68
C ARG A 360 22.66 -14.46 21.05
N SER A 361 22.79 -15.14 22.19
CA SER A 361 21.83 -16.13 22.68
C SER A 361 20.44 -15.52 22.97
N TYR A 362 20.38 -14.30 23.50
CA TYR A 362 19.13 -13.60 23.73
C TYR A 362 18.48 -13.14 22.42
N GLN A 363 19.29 -12.62 21.49
CA GLN A 363 18.81 -12.29 20.14
C GLN A 363 18.24 -13.51 19.40
N ASP A 364 18.85 -14.69 19.57
CA ASP A 364 18.33 -15.96 19.02
C ASP A 364 17.00 -16.37 19.67
N LYS A 365 16.85 -16.17 20.99
CA LYS A 365 15.58 -16.41 21.69
C LYS A 365 14.48 -15.48 21.18
N LEU A 366 14.76 -14.18 21.02
CA LEU A 366 13.83 -13.19 20.47
C LEU A 366 13.42 -13.54 19.04
N ALA A 367 14.40 -13.81 18.16
CA ALA A 367 14.14 -14.20 16.77
C ALA A 367 13.28 -15.46 16.69
N SER A 368 13.58 -16.48 17.52
CA SER A 368 12.84 -17.73 17.54
C SER A 368 11.40 -17.56 18.02
N ALA A 369 11.18 -16.72 19.05
CA ALA A 369 9.84 -16.38 19.52
C ALA A 369 9.04 -15.65 18.44
N LEU A 370 9.65 -14.66 17.78
CA LEU A 370 9.02 -13.93 16.67
C LEU A 370 8.71 -14.85 15.48
N SER A 371 9.63 -15.74 15.11
CA SER A 371 9.43 -16.68 14.01
C SER A 371 8.28 -17.65 14.31
N ARG A 372 8.20 -18.19 15.54
CA ARG A 372 7.09 -19.06 15.95
C ARG A 372 5.76 -18.32 15.92
N ALA A 373 5.70 -17.11 16.46
CA ALA A 373 4.49 -16.30 16.47
C ALA A 373 3.98 -16.04 15.04
N VAL A 374 4.87 -15.64 14.14
CA VAL A 374 4.54 -15.42 12.73
C VAL A 374 3.99 -16.68 12.09
N VAL A 375 4.62 -17.84 12.30
CA VAL A 375 4.16 -19.12 11.73
C VAL A 375 2.80 -19.52 12.31
N THR A 376 2.59 -19.36 13.61
CA THR A 376 1.29 -19.63 14.24
C THR A 376 0.20 -18.73 13.68
N TYR A 377 0.48 -17.43 13.57
CA TYR A 377 -0.44 -16.46 12.97
C TYR A 377 -0.80 -16.84 11.53
N LEU A 378 0.20 -17.19 10.70
CA LEU A 378 -0.03 -17.59 9.30
C LEU A 378 -0.83 -18.88 9.16
N LYS A 379 -0.67 -19.83 10.08
CA LYS A 379 -1.49 -21.06 10.09
C LYS A 379 -2.95 -20.77 10.45
N GLN A 380 -3.19 -19.78 11.30
CA GLN A 380 -4.53 -19.37 11.73
C GLN A 380 -5.21 -18.41 10.76
N ASN A 381 -4.43 -17.59 10.05
CA ASN A 381 -4.89 -16.54 9.14
C ASN A 381 -4.07 -16.59 7.85
N PRO A 382 -4.18 -17.68 7.06
CA PRO A 382 -3.33 -17.83 5.89
C PRO A 382 -3.71 -16.82 4.80
N PRO A 383 -2.74 -16.11 4.21
CA PRO A 383 -3.04 -15.24 3.09
C PRO A 383 -3.49 -16.06 1.87
N GLU A 384 -4.53 -15.59 1.19
CA GLU A 384 -5.11 -16.29 0.03
C GLU A 384 -4.07 -16.60 -1.05
N GLY A 385 -4.13 -17.80 -1.62
CA GLY A 385 -3.26 -18.20 -2.74
C GLY A 385 -1.80 -18.51 -2.35
N THR A 386 -1.49 -18.53 -1.05
CA THR A 386 -0.15 -18.84 -0.54
C THR A 386 0.02 -20.31 -0.12
N GLY A 387 1.27 -20.74 0.09
CA GLY A 387 1.59 -22.08 0.59
C GLY A 387 0.92 -22.42 1.94
N PHE A 388 0.54 -21.42 2.73
CA PHE A 388 -0.12 -21.56 4.03
C PHE A 388 -1.64 -21.67 3.93
N ASP A 389 -2.20 -21.37 2.76
CA ASP A 389 -3.63 -21.36 2.49
C ASP A 389 -4.22 -22.77 2.51
N ASN A 390 -4.62 -23.26 3.68
CA ASN A 390 -5.33 -24.53 3.77
C ASN A 390 -6.75 -24.46 3.19
N SER A 391 -7.17 -23.30 2.66
CA SER A 391 -8.33 -23.26 1.79
C SER A 391 -8.07 -24.21 0.62
N PRO A 392 -9.02 -25.08 0.29
CA PRO A 392 -8.88 -25.98 -0.83
C PRO A 392 -8.41 -25.20 -2.06
N SER A 393 -7.35 -25.72 -2.69
CA SER A 393 -6.82 -25.19 -3.93
C SER A 393 -7.95 -24.78 -4.86
N HIS A 394 -7.88 -23.54 -5.37
CA HIS A 394 -8.81 -22.94 -6.32
C HIS A 394 -8.69 -23.65 -7.69
N GLY A 395 -9.02 -24.94 -7.72
CA GLY A 395 -8.92 -25.83 -8.87
C GLY A 395 -7.96 -26.99 -8.60
N GLY A 396 -8.43 -28.23 -8.80
CA GLY A 396 -7.63 -29.43 -8.57
C GLY A 396 -8.47 -30.71 -8.51
N MET A 397 -7.81 -31.86 -8.51
CA MET A 397 -8.47 -33.16 -8.41
C MET A 397 -8.74 -33.51 -6.93
N TYR A 398 -9.99 -33.78 -6.58
CA TYR A 398 -10.47 -34.15 -5.25
C TYR A 398 -10.89 -35.62 -5.22
N VAL A 399 -10.51 -36.37 -4.19
CA VAL A 399 -10.97 -37.75 -3.98
C VAL A 399 -12.07 -37.73 -2.93
N VAL A 400 -13.27 -38.18 -3.30
CA VAL A 400 -14.45 -38.22 -2.43
C VAL A 400 -14.19 -39.09 -1.21
N GLN A 401 -14.45 -38.55 -0.01
CA GLN A 401 -14.21 -39.23 1.26
C GLN A 401 -15.53 -39.76 1.85
N ARG A 402 -15.44 -40.64 2.84
CA ARG A 402 -16.62 -41.16 3.56
C ARG A 402 -17.36 -40.00 4.24
N GLY A 403 -18.64 -39.83 3.92
CA GLY A 403 -19.48 -38.75 4.44
C GLY A 403 -19.43 -37.45 3.62
N ASP A 404 -18.90 -37.50 2.39
CA ASP A 404 -19.00 -36.41 1.44
C ASP A 404 -20.28 -36.48 0.60
N PHE A 405 -20.79 -35.30 0.25
CA PHE A 405 -21.85 -35.07 -0.74
C PHE A 405 -21.47 -33.84 -1.57
N LEU A 406 -21.95 -33.77 -2.80
CA LEU A 406 -21.45 -32.80 -3.79
C LEU A 406 -21.59 -31.33 -3.34
N SER A 407 -22.63 -31.01 -2.58
CA SER A 407 -22.85 -29.70 -1.94
C SER A 407 -21.81 -29.35 -0.87
N LYS A 408 -21.41 -30.32 -0.04
CA LYS A 408 -20.37 -30.15 0.98
C LYS A 408 -19.00 -29.97 0.35
N ILE A 409 -18.72 -30.70 -0.74
CA ILE A 409 -17.50 -30.53 -1.53
C ILE A 409 -17.51 -29.14 -2.20
N ALA A 410 -18.63 -28.74 -2.81
CA ALA A 410 -18.80 -27.43 -3.44
C ALA A 410 -18.55 -26.28 -2.45
N GLN A 411 -19.19 -26.34 -1.27
CA GLN A 411 -19.02 -25.35 -0.21
C GLN A 411 -17.59 -25.30 0.31
N LYS A 412 -16.99 -26.46 0.58
CA LYS A 412 -15.59 -26.56 1.01
C LYS A 412 -14.67 -25.87 0.00
N HIS A 413 -14.89 -26.13 -1.29
CA HIS A 413 -14.06 -25.65 -2.39
C HIS A 413 -14.45 -24.27 -2.97
N GLY A 414 -15.45 -23.58 -2.41
CA GLY A 414 -15.85 -22.25 -2.87
C GLY A 414 -16.40 -22.19 -4.30
N VAL A 415 -16.96 -23.30 -4.80
CA VAL A 415 -17.53 -23.42 -6.16
C VAL A 415 -19.00 -23.83 -6.08
N SER A 416 -19.76 -23.70 -7.17
CA SER A 416 -21.14 -24.19 -7.19
C SER A 416 -21.20 -25.70 -7.45
N VAL A 417 -22.24 -26.36 -6.96
CA VAL A 417 -22.53 -27.78 -7.27
C VAL A 417 -22.61 -27.98 -8.78
N GLY A 418 -23.30 -27.08 -9.48
CA GLY A 418 -23.39 -27.08 -10.94
C GLY A 418 -22.03 -27.02 -11.63
N ALA A 419 -21.09 -26.21 -11.14
CA ALA A 419 -19.74 -26.14 -11.70
C ALA A 419 -18.98 -27.47 -11.55
N ILE A 420 -19.06 -28.13 -10.39
CA ILE A 420 -18.46 -29.45 -10.20
C ILE A 420 -19.12 -30.49 -11.12
N LYS A 421 -20.46 -30.45 -11.26
CA LYS A 421 -21.18 -31.38 -12.16
C LYS A 421 -20.74 -31.21 -13.61
N SER A 422 -20.69 -29.98 -14.10
CA SER A 422 -20.26 -29.68 -15.47
C SER A 422 -18.80 -30.07 -15.70
N ALA A 423 -17.90 -29.82 -14.75
CA ALA A 423 -16.49 -30.19 -14.85
C ALA A 423 -16.22 -31.70 -14.84
N ASN A 424 -17.19 -32.51 -14.36
CA ASN A 424 -17.06 -33.95 -14.18
C ASN A 424 -18.11 -34.76 -14.95
N ASN A 425 -18.89 -34.12 -15.82
CA ASN A 425 -20.00 -34.73 -16.56
C ASN A 425 -20.99 -35.51 -15.66
N LEU A 426 -21.25 -35.03 -14.45
CA LEU A 426 -22.15 -35.68 -13.50
C LEU A 426 -23.62 -35.33 -13.80
N LYS A 427 -24.45 -36.36 -13.97
CA LYS A 427 -25.90 -36.20 -14.17
C LYS A 427 -26.66 -36.02 -12.85
N SER A 428 -26.10 -36.46 -11.72
CA SER A 428 -26.71 -36.36 -10.38
C SER A 428 -25.73 -35.76 -9.36
N ASP A 429 -26.24 -35.51 -8.14
CA ASP A 429 -25.46 -34.96 -7.02
C ASP A 429 -24.81 -36.08 -6.16
N THR A 430 -24.98 -37.33 -6.56
CA THR A 430 -24.48 -38.51 -5.86
C THR A 430 -22.99 -38.72 -6.17
N VAL A 431 -22.18 -38.92 -5.14
CA VAL A 431 -20.74 -39.19 -5.23
C VAL A 431 -20.38 -40.45 -4.45
N LYS A 432 -19.46 -41.26 -4.98
CA LYS A 432 -18.99 -42.49 -4.33
C LYS A 432 -17.65 -42.26 -3.64
N VAL A 433 -17.45 -42.84 -2.45
CA VAL A 433 -16.15 -42.79 -1.76
C VAL A 433 -15.05 -43.33 -2.68
N GLY A 434 -13.93 -42.63 -2.78
CA GLY A 434 -12.82 -42.93 -3.69
C GLY A 434 -12.99 -42.35 -5.11
N GLN A 435 -14.15 -41.79 -5.46
CA GLN A 435 -14.37 -41.15 -6.76
C GLN A 435 -13.49 -39.90 -6.89
N LYS A 436 -12.78 -39.78 -8.02
CA LYS A 436 -11.99 -38.60 -8.35
C LYS A 436 -12.86 -37.57 -9.05
N LEU A 437 -12.90 -36.36 -8.53
CA LEU A 437 -13.63 -35.22 -9.08
C LEU A 437 -12.65 -34.11 -9.43
N THR A 438 -12.69 -33.63 -10.65
CA THR A 438 -12.09 -32.37 -11.08
C THR A 438 -12.88 -31.22 -10.48
N ILE A 439 -12.35 -30.57 -9.45
CA ILE A 439 -12.94 -29.35 -8.93
C ILE A 439 -12.49 -28.23 -9.86
N PRO A 440 -13.41 -27.58 -10.61
CA PRO A 440 -13.03 -26.45 -11.43
C PRO A 440 -12.44 -25.41 -10.51
N GLY A 441 -11.38 -24.74 -10.95
CA GLY A 441 -10.91 -23.58 -10.22
C GLY A 441 -12.07 -22.64 -10.02
N ALA A 442 -12.16 -22.00 -8.85
CA ALA A 442 -13.01 -20.85 -8.76
C ALA A 442 -12.52 -19.90 -9.86
N SER A 443 -13.21 -19.90 -11.00
CA SER A 443 -13.68 -18.63 -11.51
C SER A 443 -14.31 -18.03 -10.26
N VAL A 444 -13.52 -17.22 -9.57
CA VAL A 444 -14.02 -16.05 -8.88
C VAL A 444 -15.15 -15.64 -9.82
N PRO A 445 -16.43 -15.69 -9.41
CA PRO A 445 -17.33 -14.83 -10.11
C PRO A 445 -16.59 -13.51 -9.96
N THR A 446 -15.98 -13.04 -11.05
CA THR A 446 -15.86 -11.63 -11.27
C THR A 446 -17.30 -11.21 -11.04
N LYS A 447 -17.61 -10.85 -9.79
CA LYS A 447 -18.14 -9.55 -9.54
C LYS A 447 -17.23 -8.64 -10.36
N THR A 448 -17.54 -8.55 -11.67
CA THR A 448 -17.92 -7.28 -12.24
C THR A 448 -18.48 -6.52 -11.06
N LEU A 449 -17.70 -5.57 -10.56
CA LEU A 449 -18.20 -4.60 -9.63
C LEU A 449 -19.54 -4.21 -10.22
N ASN A 450 -20.62 -4.74 -9.65
CA ASN A 450 -21.91 -4.13 -9.83
C ASN A 450 -21.64 -2.81 -9.14
N THR A 451 -21.22 -1.81 -9.93
CA THR A 451 -21.34 -0.41 -9.59
C THR A 451 -22.75 -0.32 -9.07
N VAL A 452 -22.87 -0.30 -7.74
CA VAL A 452 -24.17 -0.14 -7.12
C VAL A 452 -24.56 1.24 -7.57
N GLU A 453 -25.41 1.32 -8.59
CA GLU A 453 -25.92 2.61 -9.03
C GLU A 453 -26.52 3.25 -7.79
N THR A 454 -26.07 4.46 -7.47
CA THR A 454 -26.54 5.21 -6.32
C THR A 454 -27.37 6.37 -6.80
N LYS A 455 -28.51 6.62 -6.16
CA LYS A 455 -29.36 7.77 -6.41
C LYS A 455 -29.47 8.61 -5.15
N THR A 456 -29.31 9.93 -5.30
CA THR A 456 -29.60 10.87 -4.22
C THR A 456 -31.09 11.15 -4.17
N VAL A 457 -31.72 10.83 -3.04
CA VAL A 457 -33.13 11.10 -2.75
C VAL A 457 -33.21 12.24 -1.76
N THR A 458 -34.13 13.19 -1.98
CA THR A 458 -34.44 14.23 -1.00
C THR A 458 -35.56 13.76 -0.08
N HIS A 459 -35.26 13.63 1.20
CA HIS A 459 -36.21 13.27 2.25
C HIS A 459 -36.63 14.52 3.05
N VAL A 460 -37.93 14.70 3.28
CA VAL A 460 -38.47 15.78 4.12
C VAL A 460 -38.82 15.20 5.48
N VAL A 461 -38.16 15.69 6.53
CA VAL A 461 -38.32 15.20 7.91
C VAL A 461 -39.75 15.43 8.39
N LYS A 462 -40.44 14.37 8.82
CA LYS A 462 -41.81 14.41 9.35
C LYS A 462 -41.82 14.49 10.88
N SER A 463 -42.99 14.83 11.44
CA SER A 463 -43.20 14.82 12.90
C SER A 463 -42.87 13.45 13.50
N GLY A 464 -42.04 13.43 14.54
CA GLY A 464 -41.58 12.20 15.21
C GLY A 464 -40.45 11.44 14.49
N GLU A 465 -39.81 12.00 13.46
CA GLU A 465 -38.62 11.42 12.84
C GLU A 465 -37.32 11.98 13.44
N TYR A 466 -36.31 11.13 13.55
CA TYR A 466 -34.94 11.47 13.92
C TYR A 466 -33.97 10.73 12.99
N LEU A 467 -32.71 11.18 12.91
CA LEU A 467 -31.75 10.67 11.91
C LEU A 467 -31.59 9.15 11.92
N GLY A 468 -31.64 8.49 13.08
CA GLY A 468 -31.58 7.02 13.18
C GLY A 468 -32.74 6.31 12.48
N LYS A 469 -33.97 6.81 12.66
CA LYS A 469 -35.18 6.28 12.00
C LYS A 469 -35.13 6.49 10.49
N ILE A 470 -34.62 7.65 10.05
CA ILE A 470 -34.44 7.98 8.63
C ILE A 470 -33.35 7.10 8.01
N ALA A 471 -32.19 6.98 8.67
CA ALA A 471 -31.07 6.14 8.24
C ALA A 471 -31.49 4.68 8.05
N SER A 472 -32.25 4.13 9.03
CA SER A 472 -32.81 2.79 8.95
C SER A 472 -33.77 2.61 7.76
N ARG A 473 -34.69 3.57 7.53
CA ARG A 473 -35.61 3.55 6.38
C ARG A 473 -34.88 3.44 5.04
N TYR A 474 -33.79 4.18 4.89
CA TYR A 474 -33.01 4.25 3.65
C TYR A 474 -31.86 3.24 3.62
N LYS A 475 -31.71 2.40 4.66
CA LYS A 475 -30.60 1.46 4.87
C LYS A 475 -29.22 2.10 4.70
N VAL A 476 -29.07 3.34 5.15
CA VAL A 476 -27.81 4.09 5.18
C VAL A 476 -27.39 4.34 6.63
N SER A 477 -26.17 4.86 6.82
CA SER A 477 -25.73 5.26 8.15
C SER A 477 -26.23 6.66 8.53
N VAL A 478 -26.44 6.93 9.83
CA VAL A 478 -26.69 8.30 10.32
C VAL A 478 -25.56 9.25 9.90
N ASN A 479 -24.32 8.76 9.94
CA ASN A 479 -23.15 9.55 9.61
C ASN A 479 -23.08 9.94 8.13
N SER A 480 -23.56 9.10 7.20
CA SER A 480 -23.62 9.46 5.78
C SER A 480 -24.63 10.58 5.54
N ILE A 481 -25.82 10.51 6.16
CA ILE A 481 -26.82 11.59 6.09
C ILE A 481 -26.26 12.88 6.67
N LYS A 482 -25.56 12.84 7.81
CA LYS A 482 -24.97 14.03 8.42
C LYS A 482 -23.92 14.69 7.52
N ARG A 483 -23.02 13.89 6.93
CA ARG A 483 -21.97 14.40 6.03
C ARG A 483 -22.56 15.01 4.78
N GLU A 484 -23.53 14.35 4.16
CA GLU A 484 -24.16 14.82 2.91
C GLU A 484 -24.96 16.11 3.09
N ASN A 485 -25.44 16.36 4.31
CA ASN A 485 -26.24 17.54 4.67
C ASN A 485 -25.51 18.54 5.56
N ASN A 486 -24.19 18.39 5.74
CA ASN A 486 -23.36 19.25 6.60
C ASN A 486 -23.91 19.44 8.03
N LEU A 487 -24.52 18.39 8.61
CA LEU A 487 -25.11 18.45 9.95
C LEU A 487 -24.05 18.23 11.04
N LYS A 488 -23.93 19.22 11.94
CA LYS A 488 -23.00 19.16 13.09
C LYS A 488 -23.54 18.30 14.25
N SER A 489 -24.87 18.15 14.37
CA SER A 489 -25.52 17.35 15.41
C SER A 489 -26.46 16.29 14.83
N ASN A 490 -27.07 15.47 15.69
CA ASN A 490 -28.05 14.47 15.28
C ASN A 490 -29.50 15.01 15.23
N THR A 491 -29.67 16.30 15.54
CA THR A 491 -30.98 16.96 15.63
C THR A 491 -31.44 17.38 14.25
N VAL A 492 -32.70 17.08 13.92
CA VAL A 492 -33.36 17.49 12.68
C VAL A 492 -34.70 18.15 13.00
N ARG A 493 -35.10 19.13 12.18
CA ARG A 493 -36.37 19.87 12.34
C ARG A 493 -37.42 19.30 11.40
N VAL A 494 -38.69 19.28 11.83
CA VAL A 494 -39.81 18.93 10.95
C VAL A 494 -39.81 19.88 9.74
N GLY A 495 -40.00 19.33 8.54
CA GLY A 495 -39.91 20.06 7.28
C GLY A 495 -38.49 20.20 6.70
N GLN A 496 -37.44 19.84 7.45
CA GLN A 496 -36.07 19.89 6.96
C GLN A 496 -35.85 18.92 5.80
N LYS A 497 -35.27 19.40 4.70
CA LYS A 497 -34.91 18.59 3.54
C LYS A 497 -33.51 18.00 3.72
N LEU A 498 -33.39 16.69 3.61
CA LEU A 498 -32.14 15.94 3.71
C LEU A 498 -31.86 15.23 2.38
N LYS A 499 -30.67 15.45 1.82
CA LYS A 499 -30.12 14.66 0.71
C LYS A 499 -29.61 13.32 1.25
N ILE A 500 -30.07 12.23 0.69
CA ILE A 500 -29.72 10.87 1.11
C ILE A 500 -29.34 10.07 -0.12
N THR A 501 -28.05 9.79 -0.27
CA THR A 501 -27.55 8.90 -1.31
C THR A 501 -27.76 7.45 -0.91
N VAL A 502 -28.60 6.74 -1.67
CA VAL A 502 -28.92 5.32 -1.47
C VAL A 502 -28.52 4.50 -2.67
N ALA A 503 -28.23 3.22 -2.43
CA ALA A 503 -28.15 2.24 -3.51
C ALA A 503 -29.51 2.17 -4.23
N VAL A 504 -29.53 2.06 -5.56
CA VAL A 504 -30.78 2.00 -6.35
C VAL A 504 -31.65 0.83 -5.90
N LYS A 505 -31.05 -0.32 -5.56
CA LYS A 505 -31.74 -1.48 -4.95
C LYS A 505 -32.42 -1.20 -3.59
N ASP A 506 -31.97 -0.16 -2.88
CA ASP A 506 -32.44 0.23 -1.55
C ASP A 506 -33.25 1.54 -1.56
N THR A 507 -33.57 2.07 -2.75
CA THR A 507 -34.56 3.17 -2.85
C THR A 507 -35.95 2.66 -2.38
N PRO A 508 -36.72 3.49 -1.66
CA PRO A 508 -38.04 3.10 -1.17
C PRO A 508 -38.92 2.58 -2.29
N ILE A 509 -39.58 1.45 -2.04
CA ILE A 509 -40.42 0.76 -3.02
C ILE A 509 -41.49 1.73 -3.55
N THR A 510 -41.47 1.99 -4.85
CA THR A 510 -42.51 2.80 -5.52
C THR A 510 -43.75 1.93 -5.75
N ARG A 511 -44.92 2.40 -5.33
CA ARG A 511 -46.20 1.72 -5.56
C ARG A 511 -47.05 2.54 -6.53
N HIS A 512 -47.66 1.88 -7.51
CA HIS A 512 -48.51 2.49 -8.52
C HIS A 512 -49.89 1.81 -8.52
N LYS A 513 -50.96 2.59 -8.48
CA LYS A 513 -52.34 2.09 -8.53
C LYS A 513 -52.86 2.19 -9.96
N VAL A 514 -53.21 1.05 -10.56
CA VAL A 514 -53.64 0.92 -11.95
C VAL A 514 -54.92 1.72 -12.19
N GLN A 515 -54.91 2.56 -13.22
CA GLN A 515 -56.05 3.36 -13.66
C GLN A 515 -56.75 2.76 -14.89
N ARG A 516 -57.98 3.20 -15.17
CA ARG A 516 -58.75 2.75 -16.34
C ARG A 516 -57.94 3.03 -17.63
N GLY A 517 -57.69 1.98 -18.42
CA GLY A 517 -56.95 2.07 -19.68
C GLY A 517 -55.41 2.08 -19.54
N GLU A 518 -54.86 1.79 -18.34
CA GLU A 518 -53.44 1.49 -18.18
C GLU A 518 -53.17 -0.01 -18.38
N PHE A 519 -52.08 -0.33 -19.06
CA PHE A 519 -51.55 -1.68 -19.23
C PHE A 519 -50.06 -1.69 -18.89
N LEU A 520 -49.49 -2.86 -18.61
CA LEU A 520 -48.11 -2.97 -18.09
C LEU A 520 -47.08 -2.23 -18.95
N GLY A 521 -47.20 -2.24 -20.28
CA GLY A 521 -46.29 -1.51 -21.18
C GLY A 521 -46.32 0.01 -20.99
N LYS A 522 -47.52 0.59 -20.78
CA LYS A 522 -47.70 2.02 -20.52
C LYS A 522 -47.14 2.42 -19.16
N ILE A 523 -47.35 1.57 -18.14
CA ILE A 523 -46.82 1.77 -16.79
C ILE A 523 -45.29 1.63 -16.78
N ALA A 524 -44.76 0.58 -17.42
CA ALA A 524 -43.34 0.34 -17.60
C ALA A 524 -42.64 1.54 -18.24
N SER A 525 -43.21 2.09 -19.32
CA SER A 525 -42.69 3.27 -20.00
C SER A 525 -42.72 4.53 -19.11
N LYS A 526 -43.81 4.75 -18.37
CA LYS A 526 -43.97 5.89 -17.45
C LYS A 526 -42.91 5.92 -16.35
N TYR A 527 -42.55 4.74 -15.81
CA TYR A 527 -41.53 4.63 -14.76
C TYR A 527 -40.14 4.27 -15.32
N GLY A 528 -40.03 4.06 -16.62
CA GLY A 528 -38.79 3.73 -17.30
C GLY A 528 -38.19 2.39 -16.87
N VAL A 529 -39.03 1.39 -16.63
CA VAL A 529 -38.64 0.01 -16.28
C VAL A 529 -39.18 -0.95 -17.35
N THR A 530 -38.85 -2.24 -17.28
CA THR A 530 -39.38 -3.23 -18.24
C THR A 530 -40.69 -3.84 -17.74
N VAL A 531 -41.54 -4.30 -18.66
CA VAL A 531 -42.76 -5.07 -18.31
C VAL A 531 -42.39 -6.32 -17.50
N SER A 532 -41.31 -7.00 -17.90
CA SER A 532 -40.82 -8.20 -17.22
C SER A 532 -40.40 -7.95 -15.76
N SER A 533 -39.83 -6.79 -15.45
CA SER A 533 -39.43 -6.46 -14.09
C SER A 533 -40.65 -6.18 -13.22
N ILE A 534 -41.67 -5.48 -13.74
CA ILE A 534 -42.94 -5.27 -13.03
C ILE A 534 -43.64 -6.61 -12.79
N ARG A 535 -43.69 -7.51 -13.78
CA ARG A 535 -44.28 -8.86 -13.60
C ARG A 535 -43.60 -9.62 -12.49
N SER A 536 -42.28 -9.67 -12.52
CA SER A 536 -41.46 -10.41 -11.54
C SER A 536 -41.63 -9.83 -10.13
N ALA A 537 -41.64 -8.49 -10.01
CA ALA A 537 -41.79 -7.81 -8.72
C ALA A 537 -43.18 -7.98 -8.08
N ASN A 538 -44.20 -8.34 -8.88
CA ASN A 538 -45.59 -8.49 -8.44
C ASN A 538 -46.11 -9.92 -8.59
N ASN A 539 -45.25 -10.88 -8.93
CA ASN A 539 -45.62 -12.27 -9.22
C ASN A 539 -46.80 -12.41 -10.21
N LEU A 540 -46.85 -11.54 -11.23
CA LEU A 540 -47.93 -11.57 -12.22
C LEU A 540 -47.72 -12.72 -13.23
N ARG A 541 -48.78 -13.52 -13.42
CA ARG A 541 -48.80 -14.64 -14.37
C ARG A 541 -49.17 -14.20 -15.80
N SER A 542 -49.86 -13.06 -15.94
CA SER A 542 -50.25 -12.45 -17.21
C SER A 542 -50.05 -10.91 -17.19
N ASP A 543 -50.29 -10.27 -18.33
CA ASP A 543 -50.20 -8.81 -18.48
C ASP A 543 -51.51 -8.08 -18.17
N GLU A 544 -52.54 -8.83 -17.77
CA GLU A 544 -53.85 -8.32 -17.39
C GLU A 544 -53.78 -7.62 -16.03
N LEU A 545 -54.34 -6.42 -15.96
CA LEU A 545 -54.35 -5.60 -14.75
C LEU A 545 -55.79 -5.21 -14.39
N ALA A 546 -56.15 -5.37 -13.13
CA ALA A 546 -57.43 -4.90 -12.63
C ALA A 546 -57.34 -3.39 -12.29
N ILE A 547 -58.40 -2.63 -12.62
CA ILE A 547 -58.49 -1.22 -12.24
C ILE A 547 -58.45 -1.14 -10.70
N GLY A 548 -57.56 -0.31 -10.17
CA GLY A 548 -57.34 -0.15 -8.74
C GLY A 548 -56.31 -1.10 -8.13
N GLN A 549 -55.78 -2.07 -8.88
CA GLN A 549 -54.70 -2.95 -8.46
C GLN A 549 -53.44 -2.12 -8.14
N THR A 550 -52.77 -2.43 -7.03
CA THR A 550 -51.52 -1.75 -6.66
C THR A 550 -50.32 -2.60 -7.06
N LEU A 551 -49.50 -2.08 -7.96
CA LEU A 551 -48.26 -2.69 -8.43
C LEU A 551 -47.04 -2.09 -7.71
N ILE A 552 -46.13 -2.97 -7.31
CA ILE A 552 -44.75 -2.66 -6.95
C ILE A 552 -44.00 -2.33 -8.23
N ILE A 553 -43.53 -1.09 -8.36
CA ILE A 553 -42.66 -0.69 -9.45
C ILE A 553 -41.22 -0.94 -8.98
N PRO A 554 -40.50 -1.91 -9.59
CA PRO A 554 -39.12 -2.16 -9.24
C PRO A 554 -38.27 -0.93 -9.59
N ASN A 555 -37.20 -0.72 -8.84
CA ASN A 555 -36.23 0.32 -9.18
C ASN A 555 -35.46 -0.11 -10.45
N ARG A 556 -34.94 0.87 -11.21
CA ARG A 556 -34.17 0.60 -12.45
C ARG A 556 -32.97 -0.31 -12.20
#